data_AF-A0A4V2V3H1-F1
#
_entry.id   AF-A0A4V2V3H1-F1
#
_cell.length_a   1.000
_cell.length_b   1.000
_cell.length_c   1.000
_cell.angle_alpha   90.00
_cell.angle_beta   90.00
_cell.angle_gamma   90.00
#
_symmetry.space_group_name_H-M   'P 1'
#
loop_
_entity.id
_entity.type
_entity.pdbx_description
1 polymer ?
#
loop_
_entity_poly.entity_id
_entity_poly.type
_entity_poly.pdbx_seq_one_letter_code
_entity_poly.pdbx_strand_id
1 'polypeptide(L)'
;MIIKAIAAFGRRWIETFAAFGRAGYLLFGALFGKPEFGKQWPLLVKQLYSVGVQSLLIVAVSGLFIGMVLGLQGYLVLTTFSAEASLGMMVALSLLRELGPVVTALLFAGRAGSALTAEIGLMKATEQISSLEMMAVDPLRRVVAPRFWAGFISMPLLSLIFVAVGIIGGAIVGVDWKGIDPGFFWSSMQSSVEWRLDLVNCFIKSLVFAITVTWIALFNGYDAIPTSEGISRATTKTVVHASLSVLGLDFVLTALMFGN
;
A
#
# COMPACT_ATOMS: atom_id res chain seq x y z
N MET A 1 28.84 21.76 -25.74
CA MET A 1 28.03 20.59 -25.33
C MET A 1 27.85 20.51 -23.81
N ILE A 2 28.91 20.65 -23.01
CA ILE A 2 28.88 20.55 -21.54
C ILE A 2 27.87 21.52 -20.89
N ILE A 3 27.85 22.80 -21.29
CA ILE A 3 26.91 23.80 -20.75
C ILE A 3 25.44 23.42 -21.02
N LYS A 4 25.13 22.86 -22.21
CA LYS A 4 23.77 22.41 -22.54
C LYS A 4 23.36 21.20 -21.70
N ALA A 5 24.29 20.28 -21.42
CA ALA A 5 24.05 19.14 -20.53
C ALA A 5 23.80 19.60 -19.08
N ILE A 6 24.60 20.53 -18.57
CA ILE A 6 24.42 21.10 -17.22
C ILE A 6 23.10 21.88 -17.14
N ALA A 7 22.74 22.66 -18.15
CA ALA A 7 21.48 23.39 -18.18
C ALA A 7 20.26 22.45 -18.24
N ALA A 8 20.32 21.38 -19.03
CA ALA A 8 19.26 20.37 -19.09
C ALA A 8 19.12 19.61 -17.77
N PHE A 9 20.25 19.28 -17.13
CA PHE A 9 20.27 18.67 -15.81
C PHE A 9 19.64 19.61 -14.77
N GLY A 10 20.07 20.87 -14.72
CA GLY A 10 19.53 21.88 -13.81
C GLY A 10 18.02 22.08 -13.98
N ARG A 11 17.54 22.17 -15.22
CA ARG A 11 16.10 22.30 -15.51
C ARG A 11 15.31 21.09 -14.99
N ARG A 12 15.82 19.87 -15.22
CA ARG A 12 15.17 18.63 -14.75
C ARG A 12 15.09 18.56 -13.23
N TRP A 13 16.13 18.99 -12.51
CA TRP A 13 16.10 19.04 -11.05
C TRP A 13 15.10 20.08 -10.53
N ILE A 14 15.08 21.28 -11.11
CA ILE A 14 14.13 22.32 -10.74
C ILE A 14 12.69 21.84 -10.96
N GLU A 15 12.40 21.21 -12.09
CA GLU A 15 11.08 20.62 -12.36
C GLU A 15 10.71 19.53 -11.35
N THR A 16 11.68 18.71 -10.93
CA THR A 16 11.47 17.66 -9.93
C THR A 16 11.14 18.26 -8.57
N PHE A 17 11.92 19.25 -8.10
CA PHE A 17 11.63 19.96 -6.85
C PHE A 17 10.29 20.69 -6.89
N ALA A 18 9.94 21.30 -8.02
CA ALA A 18 8.64 21.93 -8.22
C ALA A 18 7.50 20.89 -8.16
N ALA A 19 7.69 19.70 -8.72
CA ALA A 19 6.71 18.61 -8.65
C ALA A 19 6.50 18.14 -7.20
N PHE A 20 7.57 17.96 -6.42
CA PHE A 20 7.46 17.67 -4.98
C PHE A 20 6.72 18.77 -4.22
N GLY A 21 7.00 20.05 -4.54
CA GLY A 21 6.28 21.19 -3.97
C GLY A 21 4.77 21.16 -4.29
N ARG A 22 4.40 20.89 -5.54
CA ARG A 22 2.98 20.73 -5.95
C ARG A 22 2.32 19.55 -5.23
N ALA A 23 3.00 18.42 -5.09
CA ALA A 23 2.50 17.26 -4.37
C ALA A 23 2.24 17.57 -2.89
N GLY A 24 3.15 18.29 -2.24
CA GLY A 24 2.99 18.74 -0.86
C GLY A 24 1.83 19.71 -0.69
N TYR A 25 1.70 20.68 -1.60
CA TYR A 25 0.59 21.63 -1.59
C TYR A 25 -0.77 20.93 -1.79
N LEU A 26 -0.85 19.96 -2.69
CA LEU A 26 -2.07 19.18 -2.93
C LEU A 26 -2.51 18.42 -1.67
N LEU A 27 -1.58 17.76 -1.00
CA LEU A 27 -1.89 17.03 0.23
C LEU A 27 -2.33 18.01 1.35
N PHE A 28 -1.60 19.12 1.51
CA PHE A 28 -1.89 20.12 2.51
C PHE A 28 -3.27 20.78 2.28
N GLY A 29 -3.57 21.16 1.03
CA GLY A 29 -4.88 21.74 0.67
C GLY A 29 -6.04 20.77 0.82
N ALA A 30 -5.81 19.46 0.60
CA ALA A 30 -6.82 18.43 0.80
C ALA A 30 -7.11 18.15 2.29
N LEU A 31 -6.08 18.17 3.15
CA LEU A 31 -6.21 17.81 4.57
C LEU A 31 -6.53 19.00 5.49
N PHE A 32 -5.94 20.17 5.25
CA PHE A 32 -6.09 21.33 6.13
C PHE A 32 -7.21 22.25 5.63
N GLY A 33 -8.31 22.26 6.36
CA GLY A 33 -9.52 22.98 5.96
C GLY A 33 -10.70 22.85 6.93
N LYS A 34 -11.81 23.53 6.62
CA LYS A 34 -13.06 23.35 7.38
C LYS A 34 -13.59 21.93 7.15
N PRO A 35 -13.66 21.08 8.20
CA PRO A 35 -14.11 19.70 8.02
C PRO A 35 -15.63 19.66 7.89
N GLU A 36 -16.14 19.30 6.71
CA GLU A 36 -17.56 19.11 6.44
C GLU A 36 -17.94 17.63 6.54
N PHE A 37 -17.83 17.05 7.75
CA PHE A 37 -18.03 15.62 7.99
C PHE A 37 -19.34 15.06 7.43
N GLY A 38 -20.45 15.80 7.54
CA GLY A 38 -21.76 15.35 7.04
C GLY A 38 -21.83 15.16 5.52
N LYS A 39 -21.11 15.98 4.73
CA LYS A 39 -21.07 15.84 3.26
C LYS A 39 -20.02 14.83 2.81
N GLN A 40 -18.94 14.69 3.58
CA GLN A 40 -17.80 13.83 3.24
C GLN A 40 -18.02 12.36 3.58
N TRP A 41 -18.82 12.04 4.60
CA TRP A 41 -19.06 10.66 5.03
C TRP A 41 -19.61 9.73 3.93
N PRO A 42 -20.71 10.08 3.20
CA PRO A 42 -21.21 9.20 2.14
C PRO A 42 -20.21 9.03 0.99
N LEU A 43 -19.41 10.07 0.70
CA LEU A 43 -18.33 10.00 -0.29
C LEU A 43 -17.23 9.04 0.17
N LEU A 44 -16.86 9.09 1.46
CA LEU A 44 -15.86 8.21 2.05
C LEU A 44 -16.32 6.75 2.00
N VAL A 45 -17.57 6.44 2.34
CA VAL A 45 -18.10 5.07 2.25
C VAL A 45 -18.05 4.52 0.82
N LYS A 46 -18.44 5.34 -0.17
CA LYS A 46 -18.34 4.96 -1.58
C LYS A 46 -16.88 4.67 -1.99
N GLN A 47 -15.94 5.50 -1.54
CA GLN A 47 -14.53 5.31 -1.85
C GLN A 47 -13.93 4.11 -1.10
N LEU A 48 -14.38 3.83 0.13
CA LEU A 48 -13.93 2.66 0.90
C LEU A 48 -14.36 1.35 0.23
N TYR A 49 -15.55 1.32 -0.39
CA TYR A 49 -15.99 0.19 -1.20
C TYR A 49 -15.10 0.00 -2.44
N SER A 50 -14.87 1.08 -3.21
CA SER A 50 -14.08 1.03 -4.45
C SER A 50 -12.60 0.66 -4.18
N VAL A 51 -11.99 1.31 -3.20
CA VAL A 51 -10.56 1.16 -2.88
C VAL A 51 -10.29 -0.07 -2.02
N GLY A 52 -11.10 -0.30 -1.00
CA GLY A 52 -10.92 -1.40 -0.05
C GLY A 52 -11.56 -2.70 -0.51
N VAL A 53 -12.90 -2.75 -0.56
CA VAL A 53 -13.65 -4.01 -0.79
C VAL A 53 -13.30 -4.65 -2.12
N GLN A 54 -13.21 -3.87 -3.20
CA GLN A 54 -12.84 -4.43 -4.50
C GLN A 54 -11.37 -4.90 -4.58
N SER A 55 -10.51 -4.50 -3.64
CA SER A 55 -9.13 -4.99 -3.53
C SER A 55 -9.01 -6.21 -2.62
N LEU A 56 -10.08 -6.58 -1.90
CA LEU A 56 -10.06 -7.71 -0.96
C LEU A 56 -9.74 -9.04 -1.63
N LEU A 57 -10.30 -9.28 -2.82
CA LEU A 57 -10.13 -10.56 -3.54
C LEU A 57 -8.66 -10.82 -3.88
N ILE A 58 -7.97 -9.84 -4.48
CA ILE A 58 -6.57 -10.00 -4.86
C ILE A 58 -5.69 -10.18 -3.61
N VAL A 59 -5.96 -9.44 -2.54
CA VAL A 59 -5.19 -9.53 -1.28
C VAL A 59 -5.38 -10.90 -0.61
N ALA A 60 -6.61 -11.38 -0.48
CA ALA A 60 -6.89 -12.66 0.17
C ALA A 60 -6.32 -13.84 -0.62
N VAL A 61 -6.53 -13.88 -1.94
CA VAL A 61 -6.04 -14.96 -2.80
C VAL A 61 -4.51 -14.96 -2.85
N SER A 62 -3.87 -13.79 -3.02
CA SER A 62 -2.41 -13.70 -3.00
C SER A 62 -1.83 -14.06 -1.63
N GLY A 63 -2.46 -13.63 -0.53
CA GLY A 63 -2.03 -13.97 0.83
C GLY A 63 -2.04 -15.47 1.08
N LEU A 64 -3.10 -16.17 0.64
CA LEU A 64 -3.21 -17.62 0.75
C LEU A 64 -2.07 -18.34 0.02
N PHE A 65 -1.84 -18.02 -1.26
CA PHE A 65 -0.79 -18.67 -2.04
C PHE A 65 0.61 -18.37 -1.52
N ILE A 66 0.87 -17.12 -1.10
CA ILE A 66 2.17 -16.76 -0.50
C ILE A 66 2.38 -17.52 0.81
N GLY A 67 1.35 -17.61 1.65
CA GLY A 67 1.39 -18.42 2.88
C GLY A 67 1.69 -19.90 2.62
N MET A 68 1.03 -20.50 1.62
CA MET A 68 1.29 -21.90 1.22
C MET A 68 2.73 -22.12 0.74
N VAL A 69 3.25 -21.20 -0.09
CA VAL A 69 4.63 -21.27 -0.59
C VAL A 69 5.63 -21.15 0.56
N LEU A 70 5.41 -20.21 1.49
CA LEU A 70 6.26 -20.06 2.67
C LEU A 70 6.22 -21.29 3.59
N GLY A 71 5.04 -21.86 3.81
CA GLY A 71 4.89 -23.10 4.58
C GLY A 71 5.67 -24.26 3.97
N LEU A 72 5.56 -24.43 2.64
CA LEU A 72 6.27 -25.50 1.93
C LEU A 72 7.78 -25.31 1.94
N GLN A 73 8.26 -24.11 1.60
CA GLN A 73 9.69 -23.81 1.58
C GLN A 73 10.30 -23.84 2.97
N GLY A 74 9.59 -23.28 3.96
CA GLY A 74 9.98 -23.31 5.36
C GLY A 74 10.15 -24.72 5.90
N TYR A 75 9.22 -25.62 5.57
CA TYR A 75 9.30 -27.02 5.97
C TYR A 75 10.55 -27.70 5.44
N LEU A 76 10.87 -27.52 4.15
CA LEU A 76 12.07 -28.11 3.55
C LEU A 76 13.37 -27.62 4.20
N VAL A 77 13.41 -26.36 4.64
CA VAL A 77 14.56 -25.81 5.36
C VAL A 77 14.61 -26.37 6.79
N LEU A 78 13.51 -26.31 7.54
CA LEU A 78 13.49 -26.69 8.96
C LEU A 78 13.69 -28.18 9.22
N THR A 79 13.27 -29.03 8.28
CA THR A 79 13.49 -30.49 8.37
C THR A 79 14.97 -30.86 8.37
N THR A 80 15.82 -30.09 7.68
CA THR A 80 17.28 -30.32 7.70
C THR A 80 17.91 -30.07 9.08
N PHE A 81 17.24 -29.29 9.93
CA PHE A 81 17.67 -28.99 11.30
C PHE A 81 16.82 -29.69 12.37
N SER A 82 15.93 -30.61 11.97
CA SER A 82 14.97 -31.27 12.86
C SER A 82 14.10 -30.29 13.68
N ALA A 83 13.82 -29.11 13.11
CA ALA A 83 13.12 -28.01 13.78
C ALA A 83 11.73 -27.73 13.16
N GLU A 84 11.07 -28.76 12.62
CA GLU A 84 9.77 -28.66 11.93
C GLU A 84 8.64 -28.08 12.79
N ALA A 85 8.69 -28.29 14.12
CA ALA A 85 7.76 -27.66 15.08
C ALA A 85 7.85 -26.12 15.11
N SER A 86 8.94 -25.53 14.60
CA SER A 86 9.13 -24.07 14.52
C SER A 86 8.58 -23.43 13.25
N LEU A 87 7.90 -24.20 12.40
CA LEU A 87 7.34 -23.71 11.14
C LEU A 87 6.33 -22.58 11.36
N GLY A 88 5.48 -22.69 12.39
CA GLY A 88 4.47 -21.68 12.72
C GLY A 88 5.07 -20.32 13.08
N MET A 89 6.13 -20.33 13.90
CA MET A 89 6.91 -19.13 14.20
C MET A 89 7.50 -18.50 12.93
N MET A 90 8.15 -19.30 12.10
CA MET A 90 8.81 -18.80 10.88
C MET A 90 7.80 -18.14 9.93
N VAL A 91 6.66 -18.79 9.68
CA VAL A 91 5.61 -18.26 8.80
C VAL A 91 5.02 -16.97 9.37
N ALA A 92 4.65 -16.95 10.65
CA ALA A 92 4.02 -15.78 11.26
C ALA A 92 4.95 -14.57 11.31
N LEU A 93 6.20 -14.75 11.75
CA LEU A 93 7.17 -13.65 11.83
C LEU A 93 7.54 -13.11 10.44
N SER A 94 7.71 -13.98 9.44
CA SER A 94 8.01 -13.55 8.07
C SER A 94 6.88 -12.73 7.45
N LEU A 95 5.63 -13.11 7.73
CA LEU A 95 4.45 -12.37 7.26
C LEU A 95 4.25 -11.06 8.01
N LEU A 96 4.43 -11.02 9.33
CA LEU A 96 4.21 -9.81 10.13
C LEU A 96 5.29 -8.74 9.91
N ARG A 97 6.56 -9.14 9.77
CA ARG A 97 7.69 -8.18 9.74
C ARG A 97 7.99 -7.61 8.37
N GLU A 98 7.92 -8.46 7.34
CA GLU A 98 8.39 -8.10 5.99
C GLU A 98 7.24 -8.23 4.98
N LEU A 99 6.77 -9.46 4.76
CA LEU A 99 5.99 -9.76 3.56
C LEU A 99 4.58 -9.18 3.58
N GLY A 100 3.91 -9.16 4.74
CA GLY A 100 2.52 -8.74 4.86
C GLY A 100 2.30 -7.30 4.41
N PRO A 101 2.86 -6.30 5.11
CA PRO A 101 2.71 -4.89 4.75
C PRO A 101 3.26 -4.56 3.36
N VAL A 102 4.43 -5.10 3.00
CA VAL A 102 5.12 -4.76 1.75
C VAL A 102 4.37 -5.32 0.55
N VAL A 103 4.03 -6.61 0.54
CA VAL A 103 3.33 -7.22 -0.60
C VAL A 103 1.92 -6.63 -0.73
N THR A 104 1.23 -6.40 0.38
CA THR A 104 -0.08 -5.73 0.35
C THR A 104 0.02 -4.34 -0.26
N ALA A 105 1.06 -3.55 0.09
CA ALA A 105 1.28 -2.23 -0.48
C ALA A 105 1.52 -2.26 -2.00
N LEU A 106 2.31 -3.23 -2.48
CA LEU A 106 2.60 -3.39 -3.91
C LEU A 106 1.34 -3.79 -4.70
N LEU A 107 0.56 -4.74 -4.19
CA LEU A 107 -0.71 -5.16 -4.80
C LEU A 107 -1.73 -4.00 -4.79
N PHE A 108 -1.79 -3.26 -3.68
CA PHE A 108 -2.65 -2.09 -3.54
C PHE A 108 -2.26 -0.97 -4.52
N ALA A 109 -0.97 -0.68 -4.67
CA ALA A 109 -0.47 0.29 -5.64
C ALA A 109 -0.85 -0.10 -7.08
N GLY A 110 -0.68 -1.38 -7.42
CA GLY A 110 -1.01 -1.92 -8.74
C GLY A 110 -2.51 -1.84 -9.06
N ARG A 111 -3.38 -2.20 -8.12
CA ARG A 111 -4.84 -2.26 -8.37
C ARG A 111 -5.54 -0.96 -8.00
N ALA A 112 -5.53 -0.59 -6.72
CA ALA A 112 -6.27 0.57 -6.22
C ALA A 112 -5.57 1.89 -6.56
N GLY A 113 -4.23 1.94 -6.48
CA GLY A 113 -3.44 3.12 -6.84
C GLY A 113 -3.63 3.49 -8.32
N SER A 114 -3.50 2.52 -9.23
CA SER A 114 -3.77 2.72 -10.65
C SER A 114 -5.19 3.20 -10.94
N ALA A 115 -6.19 2.60 -10.27
CA ALA A 115 -7.59 3.01 -10.44
C ALA A 115 -7.83 4.45 -9.97
N LEU A 116 -7.25 4.86 -8.83
CA LEU A 116 -7.34 6.23 -8.31
C LEU A 116 -6.71 7.25 -9.27
N THR A 117 -5.52 6.95 -9.80
CA THR A 117 -4.85 7.80 -10.79
C THR A 117 -5.69 7.95 -12.07
N ALA A 118 -6.24 6.85 -12.59
CA ALA A 118 -7.07 6.86 -13.79
C ALA A 118 -8.39 7.61 -13.57
N GLU A 119 -9.05 7.43 -12.42
CA GLU A 119 -10.31 8.10 -12.10
C GLU A 119 -10.14 9.62 -12.05
N ILE A 120 -9.12 10.12 -11.34
CA ILE A 120 -8.85 11.56 -11.24
C ILE A 120 -8.40 12.12 -12.59
N GLY A 121 -7.53 11.41 -13.31
CA GLY A 121 -7.10 11.82 -14.65
C GLY A 121 -8.26 11.94 -15.63
N LEU A 122 -9.24 11.03 -15.56
CA LEU A 122 -10.45 11.07 -16.37
C LEU A 122 -11.38 12.23 -15.99
N MET A 123 -11.55 12.49 -14.69
CA MET A 123 -12.30 13.66 -14.21
C MET A 123 -11.68 14.97 -14.69
N LYS A 124 -10.35 15.03 -14.76
CA LYS A 124 -9.62 16.18 -15.31
C LYS A 124 -9.81 16.31 -16.82
N ALA A 125 -9.67 15.22 -17.58
CA ALA A 125 -9.85 15.23 -19.03
C ALA A 125 -11.29 15.54 -19.48
N THR A 126 -12.28 15.31 -18.61
CA THR A 126 -13.70 15.63 -18.85
C THR A 126 -14.13 16.96 -18.23
N GLU A 127 -13.17 17.78 -17.77
CA GLU A 127 -13.40 19.10 -17.15
C GLU A 127 -14.32 19.08 -15.91
N GLN A 128 -14.50 17.91 -15.29
CA GLN A 128 -15.33 17.78 -14.08
C GLN A 128 -14.69 18.51 -12.90
N ILE A 129 -13.35 18.53 -12.81
CA ILE A 129 -12.63 19.26 -11.75
C ILE A 129 -12.86 20.76 -11.91
N SER A 130 -12.67 21.29 -13.13
CA SER A 130 -12.87 22.71 -13.45
C SER A 130 -14.32 23.16 -13.22
N SER A 131 -15.30 22.31 -13.55
CA SER A 131 -16.72 22.62 -13.32
C SER A 131 -17.08 22.74 -11.84
N LEU A 132 -16.43 21.97 -10.95
CA LEU A 132 -16.61 22.12 -9.50
C LEU A 132 -16.07 23.46 -8.99
N GLU A 133 -14.92 23.89 -9.50
CA GLU A 133 -14.33 25.19 -9.15
C GLU A 133 -15.26 26.34 -9.56
N MET A 134 -15.91 26.25 -10.72
CA MET A 134 -16.91 27.24 -11.17
C MET A 134 -18.17 27.25 -10.31
N MET A 135 -18.51 26.14 -9.66
CA MET A 135 -19.62 26.04 -8.70
C MET A 135 -19.24 26.53 -7.28
N ALA A 136 -18.08 27.16 -7.12
CA ALA A 136 -17.51 27.57 -5.83
C ALA A 136 -17.33 26.38 -4.85
N VAL A 137 -17.07 25.19 -5.39
CA VAL A 137 -16.81 23.97 -4.61
C VAL A 137 -15.34 23.59 -4.78
N ASP A 138 -14.60 23.55 -3.68
CA ASP A 138 -13.20 23.14 -3.67
C ASP A 138 -13.04 21.66 -4.08
N PRO A 139 -12.44 21.36 -5.25
CA PRO A 139 -12.29 19.99 -5.74
C PRO A 139 -11.29 19.18 -4.91
N LEU A 140 -10.28 19.81 -4.28
CA LEU A 140 -9.31 19.11 -3.45
C LEU A 140 -10.02 18.47 -2.25
N ARG A 141 -10.92 19.20 -1.61
CA ARG A 141 -11.67 18.68 -0.45
C ARG A 141 -12.80 17.74 -0.83
N ARG A 142 -13.44 17.94 -1.98
CA ARG A 142 -14.59 17.11 -2.38
C ARG A 142 -14.19 15.82 -3.08
N VAL A 143 -13.08 15.81 -3.81
CA VAL A 143 -12.63 14.69 -4.64
C VAL A 143 -11.41 14.01 -4.03
N VAL A 144 -10.37 14.77 -3.67
CA VAL A 144 -9.07 14.21 -3.24
C VAL A 144 -9.13 13.71 -1.79
N ALA A 145 -9.68 14.50 -0.86
CA ALA A 145 -9.68 14.14 0.56
C ALA A 145 -10.40 12.82 0.90
N PRO A 146 -11.63 12.53 0.41
CA PRO A 146 -12.29 11.25 0.72
C PRO A 146 -11.53 10.04 0.18
N ARG A 147 -10.86 10.18 -0.98
CA ARG A 147 -10.02 9.13 -1.57
C ARG A 147 -8.75 8.90 -0.76
N PHE A 148 -8.14 9.97 -0.25
CA PHE A 148 -6.99 9.86 0.65
C PHE A 148 -7.34 9.07 1.91
N TRP A 149 -8.42 9.44 2.60
CA TRP A 149 -8.86 8.75 3.81
C TRP A 149 -9.30 7.31 3.54
N ALA A 150 -9.95 7.05 2.41
CA ALA A 150 -10.30 5.68 2.02
C ALA A 150 -9.05 4.80 1.83
N GLY A 151 -8.00 5.31 1.17
CA GLY A 151 -6.72 4.60 1.04
C GLY A 151 -6.01 4.40 2.38
N PHE A 152 -5.97 5.44 3.21
CA PHE A 152 -5.37 5.41 4.54
C PHE A 152 -6.00 4.36 5.47
N ILE A 153 -7.32 4.21 5.45
CA ILE A 153 -8.05 3.25 6.29
C ILE A 153 -8.00 1.84 5.71
N SER A 154 -8.15 1.72 4.39
CA SER A 154 -8.29 0.40 3.75
C SER A 154 -6.99 -0.40 3.74
N MET A 155 -5.83 0.24 3.54
CA MET A 155 -4.58 -0.49 3.37
C MET A 155 -4.13 -1.24 4.63
N PRO A 156 -4.13 -0.65 5.85
CA PRO A 156 -3.84 -1.40 7.07
C PRO A 156 -4.80 -2.56 7.32
N LEU A 157 -6.09 -2.36 7.04
CA LEU A 157 -7.10 -3.40 7.19
C LEU A 157 -6.85 -4.57 6.22
N LEU A 158 -6.51 -4.26 4.95
CA LEU A 158 -6.14 -5.26 3.97
C LEU A 158 -4.86 -6.01 4.36
N SER A 159 -3.88 -5.33 4.96
CA SER A 159 -2.64 -5.97 5.43
C SER A 159 -2.90 -6.97 6.54
N LEU A 160 -3.80 -6.67 7.48
CA LEU A 160 -4.19 -7.60 8.53
C LEU A 160 -4.88 -8.85 7.95
N ILE A 161 -5.75 -8.67 6.97
CA ILE A 161 -6.41 -9.78 6.28
C ILE A 161 -5.38 -10.63 5.52
N PHE A 162 -4.42 -9.99 4.83
CA PHE A 162 -3.34 -10.68 4.13
C PHE A 162 -2.55 -11.59 5.08
N VAL A 163 -2.14 -11.06 6.24
CA VAL A 163 -1.39 -11.83 7.23
C VAL A 163 -2.23 -12.98 7.80
N ALA A 164 -3.49 -12.73 8.15
CA ALA A 164 -4.39 -13.76 8.68
C ALA A 164 -4.58 -14.92 7.69
N VAL A 165 -4.88 -14.61 6.42
CA VAL A 165 -5.06 -15.62 5.37
C VAL A 165 -3.73 -16.30 5.03
N GLY A 166 -2.61 -15.59 5.08
CA GLY A 166 -1.28 -16.16 4.89
C GLY A 166 -0.89 -17.17 5.97
N ILE A 167 -1.19 -16.89 7.24
CA ILE A 167 -0.96 -17.83 8.35
C ILE A 167 -1.82 -19.09 8.15
N ILE A 168 -3.08 -18.94 7.76
CA ILE A 168 -3.97 -20.08 7.44
C ILE A 168 -3.39 -20.89 6.27
N GLY A 169 -2.92 -20.23 5.21
CA GLY A 169 -2.27 -20.90 4.07
C GLY A 169 -1.03 -21.70 4.48
N GLY A 170 -0.21 -21.16 5.36
CA GLY A 170 0.95 -21.85 5.93
C GLY A 170 0.56 -23.04 6.82
N ALA A 171 -0.50 -22.90 7.62
CA ALA A 171 -1.03 -23.96 8.47
C ALA A 171 -1.58 -25.14 7.65
N ILE A 172 -2.31 -24.88 6.55
CA ILE A 172 -2.81 -25.93 5.64
C ILE A 172 -1.65 -26.78 5.11
N VAL A 173 -0.53 -26.16 4.73
CA VAL A 173 0.63 -26.90 4.21
C VAL A 173 1.40 -27.59 5.34
N GLY A 174 1.62 -26.92 6.47
CA GLY A 174 2.40 -27.48 7.57
C GLY A 174 1.70 -28.63 8.30
N VAL A 175 0.44 -28.42 8.66
CA VAL A 175 -0.35 -29.36 9.46
C VAL A 175 -1.01 -30.39 8.55
N ASP A 176 -1.85 -29.98 7.60
CA ASP A 176 -2.68 -30.93 6.84
C ASP A 176 -1.88 -31.73 5.81
N TRP A 177 -0.88 -31.11 5.16
CA TRP A 177 -0.09 -31.79 4.12
C TRP A 177 1.16 -32.47 4.65
N LYS A 178 1.90 -31.83 5.57
CA LYS A 178 3.17 -32.36 6.10
C LYS A 178 3.03 -33.11 7.42
N GLY A 179 1.86 -33.06 8.06
CA GLY A 179 1.57 -33.86 9.24
C GLY A 179 2.24 -33.34 10.53
N ILE A 180 2.60 -32.06 10.59
CA ILE A 180 3.05 -31.44 11.84
C ILE A 180 1.87 -31.42 12.82
N ASP A 181 2.14 -31.74 14.09
CA ASP A 181 1.13 -31.64 15.14
C ASP A 181 0.59 -30.20 15.26
N PRO A 182 -0.75 -30.00 15.18
CA PRO A 182 -1.35 -28.67 15.26
C PRO A 182 -1.04 -27.96 16.58
N GLY A 183 -0.98 -28.70 17.69
CA GLY A 183 -0.70 -28.15 19.02
C GLY A 183 0.68 -27.50 19.07
N PHE A 184 1.69 -28.17 18.54
CA PHE A 184 3.04 -27.60 18.43
C PHE A 184 3.10 -26.40 17.46
N PHE A 185 2.40 -26.45 16.32
CA PHE A 185 2.37 -25.35 15.37
C PHE A 185 1.81 -24.06 15.98
N TRP A 186 0.64 -24.13 16.62
CA TRP A 186 -0.02 -22.97 17.21
C TRP A 186 0.66 -22.46 18.47
N SER A 187 1.18 -23.35 19.33
CA SER A 187 1.90 -22.95 20.55
C SER A 187 3.22 -22.25 20.22
N SER A 188 4.00 -22.77 19.27
CA SER A 188 5.25 -22.16 18.78
C SER A 188 5.02 -20.78 18.17
N MET A 189 3.91 -20.60 17.45
CA MET A 189 3.52 -19.30 16.93
C MET A 189 3.18 -18.32 18.07
N GLN A 190 2.36 -18.74 19.04
CA GLN A 190 1.92 -17.89 20.15
C GLN A 190 3.07 -17.50 21.09
N SER A 191 4.05 -18.38 21.30
CA SER A 191 5.21 -18.08 22.14
C SER A 191 6.17 -17.07 21.51
N SER A 192 6.15 -16.93 20.19
CA SER A 192 7.15 -16.19 19.44
C SER A 192 6.64 -14.85 18.91
N VAL A 193 5.33 -14.71 18.72
CA VAL A 193 4.71 -13.47 18.24
C VAL A 193 4.45 -12.54 19.41
N GLU A 194 5.13 -11.40 19.43
CA GLU A 194 4.92 -10.37 20.43
C GLU A 194 3.96 -9.29 19.94
N TRP A 195 3.00 -8.91 20.78
CA TRP A 195 2.03 -7.86 20.44
C TRP A 195 2.70 -6.53 20.07
N ARG A 196 3.70 -6.10 20.86
CA ARG A 196 4.32 -4.78 20.71
C ARG A 196 5.36 -4.74 19.60
N LEU A 197 6.12 -5.81 19.40
CA LEU A 197 7.19 -5.86 18.40
C LEU A 197 6.73 -6.33 17.03
N ASP A 198 5.69 -7.17 16.93
CA ASP A 198 5.28 -7.72 15.63
C ASP A 198 3.98 -7.08 15.12
N LEU A 199 2.90 -7.10 15.91
CA LEU A 199 1.61 -6.57 15.45
C LEU A 199 1.59 -5.05 15.31
N VAL A 200 2.04 -4.32 16.34
CA VAL A 200 2.05 -2.84 16.31
C VAL A 200 2.99 -2.34 15.20
N ASN A 201 4.15 -2.96 15.05
CA ASN A 201 5.11 -2.61 14.01
C ASN A 201 4.58 -2.91 12.60
N CYS A 202 3.93 -4.06 12.39
CA CYS A 202 3.21 -4.37 11.15
C CYS A 202 2.17 -3.29 10.83
N PHE A 203 1.37 -2.89 11.82
CA PHE A 203 0.35 -1.87 11.64
C PHE A 203 0.95 -0.49 11.29
N ILE A 204 1.99 -0.05 12.01
CA ILE A 204 2.68 1.22 11.74
C ILE A 204 3.30 1.22 10.33
N LYS A 205 3.98 0.14 9.92
CA LYS A 205 4.52 0.02 8.55
C LYS A 205 3.41 0.17 7.51
N SER A 206 2.29 -0.54 7.69
CA SER A 206 1.16 -0.47 6.77
C SER A 206 0.56 0.95 6.68
N LEU A 207 0.47 1.69 7.78
CA LEU A 207 0.01 3.09 7.78
C LEU A 207 0.94 4.00 6.97
N VAL A 208 2.25 3.87 7.14
CA VAL A 208 3.23 4.67 6.41
C VAL A 208 3.14 4.37 4.90
N PHE A 209 3.01 3.10 4.52
CA PHE A 209 2.79 2.69 3.13
C PHE A 209 1.46 3.19 2.57
N ALA A 210 0.39 3.20 3.37
CA ALA A 210 -0.91 3.71 2.96
C ALA A 210 -0.84 5.19 2.57
N ILE A 211 -0.16 6.01 3.38
CA ILE A 211 0.05 7.44 3.12
C ILE A 211 0.83 7.62 1.83
N THR A 212 1.97 6.95 1.68
CA THR A 212 2.88 7.17 0.55
C THR A 212 2.29 6.72 -0.77
N VAL A 213 1.72 5.51 -0.83
CA VAL A 213 1.11 4.98 -2.05
C VAL A 213 -0.09 5.82 -2.49
N THR A 214 -0.96 6.18 -1.54
CA THR A 214 -2.16 6.96 -1.84
C THR A 214 -1.81 8.38 -2.26
N TRP A 215 -0.82 9.01 -1.62
CA TRP A 215 -0.36 10.34 -1.98
C TRP A 215 0.22 10.38 -3.41
N ILE A 216 1.06 9.41 -3.78
CA ILE A 216 1.63 9.29 -5.13
C ILE A 216 0.51 9.10 -6.16
N ALA A 217 -0.46 8.22 -5.87
CA ALA A 217 -1.57 7.94 -6.79
C ALA A 217 -2.46 9.16 -7.06
N LEU A 218 -2.79 9.91 -6.00
CA LEU A 218 -3.60 11.13 -6.11
C LEU A 218 -2.85 12.24 -6.85
N PHE A 219 -1.57 12.43 -6.53
CA PHE A 219 -0.75 13.46 -7.18
C PHE A 219 -0.59 13.20 -8.68
N ASN A 220 -0.21 11.97 -9.07
CA ASN A 220 -0.04 11.64 -10.49
C ASN A 220 -1.34 11.74 -11.28
N GLY A 221 -2.49 11.46 -10.66
CA GLY A 221 -3.81 11.64 -11.29
C GLY A 221 -4.14 13.12 -11.49
N TYR A 222 -3.85 13.96 -10.50
CA TYR A 222 -4.16 15.39 -10.55
C TYR A 222 -3.20 16.19 -11.45
N ASP A 223 -1.89 15.87 -11.46
CA ASP A 223 -0.87 16.52 -12.30
C ASP A 223 -0.83 15.92 -13.74
N ALA A 224 -1.67 14.93 -14.04
CA ALA A 224 -1.72 14.30 -15.36
C ALA A 224 -2.07 15.30 -16.47
N ILE A 225 -1.49 15.09 -17.65
CA ILE A 225 -1.88 15.78 -18.88
C ILE A 225 -3.27 15.25 -19.28
N PRO A 226 -4.26 16.11 -19.58
CA PRO A 226 -5.64 15.72 -19.87
C PRO A 226 -5.79 15.12 -21.28
N THR A 227 -5.03 14.07 -21.58
CA THR A 227 -5.10 13.29 -22.82
C THR A 227 -5.18 11.80 -22.46
N SER A 228 -5.80 10.99 -23.32
CA SER A 228 -5.93 9.55 -23.09
C SER A 228 -4.56 8.87 -22.87
N GLU A 229 -3.57 9.23 -23.69
CA GLU A 229 -2.19 8.74 -23.52
C GLU A 229 -1.54 9.27 -22.24
N GLY A 230 -1.78 10.54 -21.88
CA GLY A 230 -1.27 11.16 -20.66
C GLY A 230 -1.75 10.45 -19.39
N ILE A 231 -3.03 10.05 -19.35
CA ILE A 231 -3.62 9.30 -18.24
C ILE A 231 -2.96 7.93 -18.11
N SER A 232 -2.83 7.18 -19.22
CA SER A 232 -2.17 5.86 -19.20
C SER A 232 -0.71 5.94 -18.73
N ARG A 233 0.04 6.96 -19.20
CA ARG A 233 1.40 7.23 -18.73
C ARG A 233 1.46 7.61 -17.25
N ALA A 234 0.47 8.35 -16.73
CA ALA A 234 0.39 8.68 -15.31
C ALA A 234 0.11 7.44 -14.45
N THR A 235 -0.80 6.57 -14.89
CA THR A 235 -1.12 5.30 -14.21
C THR A 235 0.11 4.41 -14.07
N THR A 236 0.86 4.22 -15.16
CA THR A 236 2.10 3.42 -15.13
C THR A 236 3.18 4.05 -14.24
N LYS A 237 3.34 5.38 -14.28
CA LYS A 237 4.23 6.11 -13.37
C LYS A 237 3.85 5.92 -11.90
N THR A 238 2.56 5.91 -11.56
CA THR A 238 2.09 5.66 -10.19
C THR A 238 2.59 4.34 -9.66
N VAL A 239 2.45 3.25 -10.42
CA VAL A 239 2.87 1.91 -9.96
C VAL A 239 4.38 1.88 -9.72
N VAL A 240 5.18 2.44 -10.63
CA VAL A 240 6.65 2.46 -10.50
C VAL A 240 7.08 3.31 -9.30
N HIS A 241 6.58 4.54 -9.18
CA HIS A 241 6.97 5.43 -8.08
C HIS A 241 6.50 4.93 -6.72
N ALA A 242 5.28 4.38 -6.64
CA ALA A 242 4.78 3.77 -5.41
C ALA A 242 5.61 2.55 -5.02
N SER A 243 5.92 1.65 -5.96
CA SER A 243 6.69 0.43 -5.66
C SER A 243 8.11 0.75 -5.17
N LEU A 244 8.80 1.69 -5.84
CA LEU A 244 10.13 2.13 -5.40
C LEU A 244 10.09 2.81 -4.03
N SER A 245 9.06 3.61 -3.76
CA SER A 245 8.90 4.29 -2.47
C SER A 245 8.61 3.31 -1.35
N VAL A 246 7.75 2.30 -1.58
CA VAL A 246 7.46 1.23 -0.61
C VAL A 246 8.72 0.45 -0.27
N LEU A 247 9.46 -0.04 -1.28
CA LEU A 247 10.69 -0.81 -1.05
C LEU A 247 11.78 0.03 -0.36
N GLY A 248 11.94 1.30 -0.75
CA GLY A 248 12.90 2.20 -0.12
C GLY A 248 12.55 2.51 1.34
N LEU A 249 11.26 2.76 1.62
CA LEU A 249 10.78 3.00 2.98
C LEU A 249 10.82 1.75 3.84
N ASP A 250 10.59 0.57 3.27
CA ASP A 250 10.66 -0.69 3.99
C ASP A 250 12.05 -0.91 4.59
N PHE A 251 13.11 -0.73 3.80
CA PHE A 251 14.48 -0.83 4.30
C PHE A 251 14.74 0.12 5.50
N VAL A 252 14.33 1.38 5.37
CA VAL A 252 14.53 2.40 6.42
C VAL A 252 13.73 2.05 7.68
N LEU A 253 12.47 1.64 7.53
CA LEU A 253 11.61 1.27 8.65
C LEU A 253 12.11 0.00 9.32
N THR A 254 12.52 -1.03 8.57
CA THR A 254 13.10 -2.26 9.11
C THR A 254 14.34 -1.95 9.94
N ALA A 255 15.25 -1.10 9.43
CA ALA A 255 16.44 -0.69 10.17
C ALA A 255 16.11 0.07 11.47
N LEU A 256 15.08 0.93 11.47
CA LEU A 256 14.68 1.68 12.67
C LEU A 256 13.95 0.81 13.71
N MET A 257 13.18 -0.16 13.25
CA MET A 257 12.27 -0.93 14.11
C MET A 257 12.92 -2.21 14.65
N PHE A 258 13.86 -2.79 13.90
CA PHE A 258 14.53 -4.06 14.23
C PHE A 258 16.07 -3.93 14.30
N GLY A 259 16.64 -2.75 14.09
CA GLY A 259 18.09 -2.52 14.07
C GLY A 259 18.76 -2.32 15.44
N ASN A 260 18.11 -2.69 16.54
CA ASN A 260 18.68 -2.71 17.89
C ASN A 260 18.64 -4.11 18.48
#